data_AF-A0A0E0KDP4-F1
#
_entry.id   AF-A0A0E0KDP4-F1
#
_cell.length_a   1.000
_cell.length_b   1.000
_cell.length_c   1.000
_cell.angle_alpha   90.00
_cell.angle_beta   90.00
_cell.angle_gamma   90.00
#
_symmetry.space_group_name_H-M   'P 1'
#
loop_
_entity.id
_entity.type
_entity.pdbx_description
1 polymer ?
#
loop_
_entity_poly.entity_id
_entity_poly.type
_entity_poly.pdbx_seq_one_letter_code
_entity_poly.pdbx_strand_id
1 'polypeptide(L)'
;MTIMFLSNSATATSIKGSRSADKRVFSIFNLAVIGNLVEDAWKTINQARFERRSMLPVVNRVVANLAMSMMFLFQDSKDAYTFSKLNMKTIDQLFVKPIPI
;
A
#
# COMPACT_ATOMS: atom_id res chain seq x y z
N MET A 1 10.19 -11.65 9.52
CA MET A 1 10.14 -10.23 9.12
C MET A 1 8.70 -9.79 9.25
N THR A 2 8.35 -9.28 10.43
CA THR A 2 7.00 -8.84 10.81
C THR A 2 6.93 -7.35 10.52
N ILE A 3 6.12 -6.94 9.55
CA ILE A 3 5.86 -5.52 9.31
C ILE A 3 4.56 -5.19 10.02
N MET A 4 4.72 -4.52 11.17
CA MET A 4 3.66 -3.95 12.00
C MET A 4 3.09 -2.74 11.26
N PHE A 5 1.84 -2.79 10.82
CA PHE A 5 1.17 -1.60 10.29
C PHE A 5 0.79 -0.69 11.47
N LEU A 6 1.37 0.51 11.48
CA LEU A 6 1.01 1.60 12.39
C LEU A 6 -0.41 2.08 12.04
N SER A 7 -1.36 1.75 12.90
CA SER A 7 -2.67 2.40 12.91
C SER A 7 -2.49 3.85 13.35
N ASN A 8 -2.75 4.81 12.46
CA ASN A 8 -2.81 6.22 12.84
C ASN A 8 -4.27 6.69 12.73
N SER A 9 -4.97 6.64 13.87
CA SER A 9 -6.26 7.27 14.05
C SER A 9 -6.07 8.80 14.19
N ALA A 10 -6.34 9.55 13.13
CA ALA A 10 -6.40 11.00 13.20
C ALA A 10 -7.85 11.46 13.47
N THR A 11 -7.96 12.21 14.56
CA THR A 11 -9.15 12.73 15.25
C THR A 11 -10.09 13.56 14.38
N ALA A 12 -11.39 13.37 14.61
CA ALA A 12 -12.47 14.17 14.06
C ALA A 12 -12.52 15.57 14.69
N THR A 13 -12.58 16.64 13.88
CA THR A 13 -13.09 17.93 14.33
C THR A 13 -13.77 18.74 13.22
N SER A 14 -15.04 19.05 13.50
CA SER A 14 -15.86 20.22 13.17
C SER A 14 -16.36 20.49 11.74
N ILE A 15 -17.65 20.83 11.72
CA ILE A 15 -18.65 20.82 10.66
C ILE A 15 -18.66 22.15 9.87
N LYS A 16 -18.78 22.09 8.53
CA LYS A 16 -19.50 23.09 7.71
C LYS A 16 -19.86 22.51 6.31
N GLY A 17 -21.15 22.57 5.97
CA GLY A 17 -21.73 22.37 4.63
C GLY A 17 -22.25 20.96 4.32
N SER A 18 -23.55 20.71 4.56
CA SER A 18 -24.27 19.42 4.41
C SER A 18 -23.96 18.65 3.11
N ARG A 19 -24.01 19.30 1.94
CA ARG A 19 -23.74 18.63 0.64
C ARG A 19 -22.28 18.21 0.43
N SER A 20 -21.34 18.87 1.10
CA SER A 20 -19.91 18.53 1.04
C SER A 20 -19.50 17.58 2.15
N ALA A 21 -20.20 17.61 3.28
CA ALA A 21 -20.01 16.69 4.40
C ALA A 21 -20.43 15.26 4.00
N ASP A 22 -21.58 15.09 3.34
CA ASP A 22 -22.06 13.76 2.93
C ASP A 22 -21.10 13.07 1.95
N LYS A 23 -20.56 13.83 0.99
CA LYS A 23 -19.55 13.33 0.05
C LYS A 23 -18.23 12.99 0.74
N ARG A 24 -17.82 13.78 1.75
CA ARG A 24 -16.61 13.49 2.55
C ARG A 24 -16.80 12.23 3.39
N VAL A 25 -17.94 12.07 4.05
CA VAL A 25 -18.27 10.87 4.84
C VAL A 25 -18.32 9.63 3.95
N PHE A 26 -18.95 9.72 2.78
CA PHE A 26 -18.97 8.63 1.79
C PHE A 26 -17.57 8.29 1.28
N SER A 27 -16.75 9.30 0.99
CA SER A 27 -15.35 9.10 0.58
C SER A 27 -14.52 8.40 1.65
N ILE A 28 -14.61 8.85 2.91
CA ILE A 28 -13.90 8.23 4.04
C ILE A 28 -14.37 6.79 4.28
N PHE A 29 -15.68 6.55 4.20
CA PHE A 29 -16.24 5.21 4.32
C PHE A 29 -15.71 4.28 3.22
N ASN A 30 -15.69 4.75 1.96
CA ASN A 30 -15.13 3.98 0.86
C ASN A 30 -13.63 3.70 1.02
N LEU A 31 -12.87 4.66 1.54
CA LEU A 31 -11.44 4.46 1.85
C LEU A 31 -11.24 3.41 2.93
N ALA A 32 -12.08 3.39 3.97
CA ALA A 32 -12.04 2.36 5.01
C ALA A 32 -12.37 0.96 4.45
N VAL A 33 -13.38 0.87 3.57
CA VAL A 33 -13.73 -0.40 2.89
C VAL A 33 -12.57 -0.89 2.02
N ILE A 34 -11.95 -0.01 1.24
CA ILE A 34 -10.77 -0.35 0.43
C ILE A 34 -9.61 -0.78 1.32
N GLY A 35 -9.37 -0.08 2.43
CA GLY A 35 -8.34 -0.44 3.42
C GLY A 35 -8.51 -1.85 3.95
N ASN A 36 -9.75 -2.22 4.34
CA ASN A 36 -10.07 -3.57 4.81
C ASN A 36 -9.83 -4.63 3.71
N LEU A 37 -10.24 -4.36 2.48
CA LEU A 37 -10.02 -5.27 1.35
C LEU A 37 -8.53 -5.51 1.07
N VAL A 38 -7.70 -4.46 1.16
CA VAL A 38 -6.24 -4.57 1.01
C VAL A 38 -5.63 -5.39 2.14
N GLU A 39 -6.08 -5.17 3.38
CA GLU A 39 -5.61 -5.95 4.53
C GLU A 39 -5.94 -7.43 4.39
N ASP A 40 -7.16 -7.76 4.00
CA ASP A 40 -7.61 -9.15 3.81
C ASP A 40 -6.88 -9.84 2.64
N ALA A 41 -6.61 -9.10 1.56
CA ALA A 41 -5.77 -9.60 0.48
C ALA A 41 -4.35 -9.92 0.97
N TRP A 42 -3.77 -9.07 1.84
CA TRP A 42 -2.45 -9.31 2.41
C TRP A 42 -2.41 -10.55 3.31
N LYS A 43 -3.43 -10.74 4.15
CA LYS A 43 -3.57 -11.95 4.98
C LYS A 43 -3.63 -13.21 4.11
N THR A 44 -4.42 -13.17 3.03
CA THR A 44 -4.57 -14.28 2.09
C THR A 44 -3.24 -14.63 1.41
N ILE A 45 -2.49 -13.63 0.94
CA ILE A 45 -1.17 -13.84 0.32
C ILE A 45 -0.20 -14.48 1.32
N ASN A 46 -0.18 -13.98 2.56
CA ASN A 46 0.69 -14.52 3.60
C ASN A 46 0.32 -15.96 3.95
N GLN A 47 -0.96 -16.28 4.11
CA GLN A 47 -1.43 -17.63 4.36
C GLN A 47 -1.04 -18.59 3.23
N ALA A 48 -1.29 -18.20 1.98
CA ALA A 48 -0.94 -19.01 0.81
C ALA A 48 0.57 -19.34 0.73
N ARG A 49 1.45 -18.44 1.19
CA ARG A 49 2.89 -18.69 1.28
C ARG A 49 3.25 -19.81 2.26
N PHE A 50 2.54 -19.91 3.38
CA PHE A 50 2.79 -20.95 4.38
C PHE A 50 2.20 -22.30 3.98
N GLU A 51 0.99 -22.30 3.42
CA GLU A 51 0.26 -23.53 3.05
C GLU A 51 0.79 -24.15 1.75
N ARG A 52 1.18 -23.33 0.78
CA ARG A 52 1.63 -23.80 -0.55
C ARG A 52 3.13 -23.63 -0.73
N ARG A 53 3.92 -24.23 0.16
CA ARG A 53 5.40 -24.12 0.11
C ARG A 53 6.00 -24.52 -1.23
N SER A 54 5.43 -25.51 -1.91
CA SER A 54 5.89 -25.93 -3.25
C SER A 54 5.68 -24.86 -4.33
N MET A 55 4.74 -23.93 -4.15
CA MET A 55 4.46 -22.81 -5.05
C MET A 55 5.16 -21.52 -4.64
N LEU A 56 5.99 -21.53 -3.58
CA LEU A 56 6.69 -20.35 -3.07
C LEU A 56 7.46 -19.55 -4.13
N PRO A 57 8.15 -20.15 -5.11
CA PRO A 57 8.82 -19.38 -6.14
C PRO A 57 7.85 -18.50 -6.94
N VAL A 58 6.68 -19.03 -7.31
CA VAL A 58 5.66 -18.30 -8.08
C VAL A 58 4.92 -17.30 -7.19
N VAL A 59 4.50 -17.72 -6.00
CA VAL A 59 3.80 -16.86 -5.03
C VAL A 59 4.69 -15.70 -4.58
N ASN A 60 5.98 -15.92 -4.35
CA ASN A 60 6.92 -14.85 -4.02
C ASN A 60 7.16 -13.92 -5.21
N ARG A 61 7.47 -14.50 -6.37
CA ARG A 61 8.00 -13.72 -7.50
C ARG A 61 6.92 -12.92 -8.21
N VAL A 62 5.70 -13.46 -8.29
CA VAL A 62 4.58 -12.81 -8.99
C VAL A 62 3.72 -12.07 -7.98
N VAL A 63 3.17 -12.76 -7.00
CA VAL A 63 2.14 -12.19 -6.13
C VAL A 63 2.74 -11.24 -5.09
N ALA A 64 3.78 -11.68 -4.37
CA ALA A 64 4.39 -10.84 -3.34
C ALA A 64 5.13 -9.64 -3.95
N ASN A 65 5.92 -9.82 -5.01
CA ASN A 65 6.61 -8.68 -5.64
C ASN A 65 5.63 -7.67 -6.24
N LEU A 66 4.56 -8.12 -6.91
CA LEU A 66 3.53 -7.21 -7.44
C LEU A 66 2.85 -6.44 -6.30
N ALA A 67 2.39 -7.13 -5.26
CA ALA A 67 1.70 -6.49 -4.17
C ALA A 67 2.62 -5.55 -3.35
N MET A 68 3.90 -5.91 -3.16
CA MET A 68 4.93 -5.04 -2.59
C MET A 68 5.19 -3.82 -3.49
N SER A 69 5.21 -3.97 -4.81
CA SER A 69 5.39 -2.84 -5.74
C SER A 69 4.23 -1.86 -5.66
N MET A 70 2.99 -2.34 -5.50
CA MET A 70 1.83 -1.46 -5.31
C MET A 70 1.91 -0.68 -3.99
N MET A 71 2.33 -1.32 -2.90
CA MET A 71 2.58 -0.64 -1.64
C MET A 71 3.64 0.46 -1.77
N PHE A 72 4.70 0.20 -2.53
CA PHE A 72 5.76 1.17 -2.78
C PHE A 72 5.32 2.34 -3.68
N LEU A 73 4.59 2.06 -4.76
CA LEU A 73 4.16 3.07 -5.74
C LEU A 73 3.00 3.93 -5.25
N PHE A 74 2.16 3.39 -4.35
CA PHE A 74 0.94 4.05 -3.89
C PHE A 74 0.93 4.39 -2.39
N GLN A 75 2.12 4.45 -1.78
CA GLN A 75 2.27 4.76 -0.35
C GLN A 75 1.70 6.14 -0.01
N ASP A 76 1.14 6.29 1.21
CA ASP A 76 0.57 7.54 1.73
C ASP A 76 -0.51 8.17 0.83
N SER A 77 -1.25 7.33 0.07
CA SER A 77 -2.25 7.78 -0.90
C SER A 77 -1.67 8.68 -2.01
N LYS A 78 -0.37 8.54 -2.31
CA LYS A 78 0.31 9.27 -3.39
C LYS A 78 0.47 8.36 -4.60
N ASP A 79 0.25 8.88 -5.79
CA ASP A 79 0.50 8.13 -7.03
C ASP A 79 1.93 8.39 -7.52
N ALA A 80 2.90 7.64 -7.01
CA ALA A 80 4.30 7.75 -7.44
C ALA A 80 4.58 7.05 -8.77
N TYR A 81 3.62 6.28 -9.30
CA TYR A 81 3.74 5.66 -10.63
C TYR A 81 3.55 6.71 -11.73
N THR A 82 2.44 7.46 -11.68
CA THR A 82 2.16 8.53 -12.63
C THR A 82 3.07 9.74 -12.37
N PHE A 83 3.28 10.10 -11.10
CA PHE A 83 4.13 11.22 -10.71
C PHE A 83 5.53 10.74 -10.28
N SER A 84 6.32 10.31 -11.26
CA SER A 84 7.67 9.74 -11.07
C SER A 84 8.64 10.62 -10.26
N LYS A 85 8.41 11.93 -10.18
CA LYS A 85 9.19 12.81 -9.28
C LYS A 85 9.15 12.33 -7.82
N LEU A 86 8.09 11.63 -7.41
CA LEU A 86 7.92 11.09 -6.06
C LEU A 86 8.79 9.86 -5.77
N ASN A 87 9.21 9.09 -6.79
CA ASN A 87 10.06 7.90 -6.62
C ASN A 87 11.46 8.05 -7.25
N MET A 88 11.76 9.18 -7.88
CA MET A 88 13.02 9.41 -8.60
C MET A 88 14.27 9.20 -7.74
N LYS A 89 14.23 9.60 -6.46
CA LYS A 89 15.33 9.35 -5.51
C LYS A 89 15.59 7.85 -5.32
N THR A 90 14.54 7.06 -5.19
CA THR A 90 14.67 5.60 -5.01
C THR A 90 15.15 4.93 -6.29
N ILE A 91 14.67 5.36 -7.46
CA ILE A 91 15.14 4.85 -8.76
C ILE A 91 16.63 5.15 -8.92
N ASP A 92 17.05 6.37 -8.62
CA ASP A 92 18.45 6.80 -8.69
C ASP A 92 19.34 5.96 -7.76
N GLN A 93 18.89 5.71 -6.52
CA GLN A 93 19.64 4.88 -5.57
C GLN A 93 19.72 3.40 -5.97
N LEU A 94 18.66 2.82 -6.53
CA LEU A 94 18.60 1.38 -6.83
C LEU A 94 19.17 1.00 -8.19
N PHE A 95 19.10 1.89 -9.17
CA PHE A 95 19.41 1.57 -10.57
C PHE A 95 20.50 2.44 -11.20
N VAL A 96 20.83 3.59 -10.60
CA VAL A 96 21.84 4.51 -11.16
C VAL A 96 23.11 4.50 -10.32
N LYS A 97 22.97 4.57 -8.99
CA LYS A 97 24.09 4.66 -8.06
C LYS A 97 24.57 3.26 -7.66
N PRO A 98 25.81 2.87 -8.01
CA PRO A 98 26.36 1.60 -7.55
C PRO A 98 26.58 1.63 -6.04
N ILE A 99 26.46 0.46 -5.40
CA ILE A 99 26.84 0.30 -3.99
C ILE A 99 28.37 0.35 -3.91
N PRO A 100 28.96 1.26 -3.12
CA PRO A 100 30.41 1.31 -2.93
C PRO A 100 30.92 -0.02 -2.36
N ILE A 101 32.05 -0.49 -2.89
CA ILE A 101 32.73 -1.73 -2.46
C ILE A 101 33.72 -1.38 -1.35
#